data_AF-A0A967UDV6-F1
#
_entry.id   AF-A0A967UDV6-F1
#
_cell.length_a   1.000
_cell.length_b   1.000
_cell.length_c   1.000
_cell.angle_alpha   90.00
_cell.angle_beta   90.00
_cell.angle_gamma   90.00
#
_symmetry.space_group_name_H-M   'P 1'
#
loop_
_entity.id
_entity.type
_entity.pdbx_description
1 polymer ?
#
loop_
_entity_poly.entity_id
_entity_poly.type
_entity_poly.pdbx_seq_one_letter_code
_entity_poly.pdbx_strand_id
1 'polypeptide(L)' 'VTRIQARQMVSHGHFKVNGRRVNIPSMPVKLGDKIELLDKCKNFPLYSGLEKLKDYSPKWLKVDL' A
#
# COMPACT_ATOMS: atom_id res chain seq x y z
N VAL A 1 6.36 9.50 4.28
CA VAL A 1 5.57 8.49 5.03
C VAL A 1 6.49 7.78 6.00
N THR A 2 6.12 7.67 7.29
CA THR A 2 6.92 6.94 8.29
C THR A 2 6.45 5.48 8.41
N ARG A 3 7.28 4.58 8.98
CA ARG A 3 6.88 3.17 9.23
C ARG A 3 5.64 3.05 10.12
N ILE A 4 5.46 3.99 11.05
CA ILE A 4 4.31 4.06 11.96
C ILE A 4 3.03 4.39 11.17
N GLN A 5 3.12 5.40 10.29
CA GLN A 5 2.01 5.81 9.44
C GLN A 5 1.57 4.68 8.49
N ALA A 6 2.52 3.93 7.93
CA ALA A 6 2.22 2.75 7.11
C ALA A 6 1.44 1.69 7.90
N ARG A 7 1.83 1.39 9.14
CA ARG A 7 1.08 0.48 10.03
C ARG A 7 -0.36 0.93 10.25
N GLN A 8 -0.58 2.22 10.49
CA GLN A 8 -1.92 2.77 10.68
C GLN A 8 -2.79 2.59 9.43
N MET A 9 -2.25 2.88 8.24
CA MET A 9 -2.96 2.70 6.98
C MET A 9 -3.37 1.24 6.74
N VAL A 10 -2.46 0.29 7.06
CA VAL A 10 -2.78 -1.14 6.96
C VAL A 10 -3.85 -1.52 7.99
N SER A 11 -3.70 -1.14 9.27
CA SER A 11 -4.69 -1.46 10.32
C SER A 11 -6.09 -0.89 10.04
N HIS A 12 -6.20 0.28 9.40
CA HIS A 12 -7.48 0.86 8.97
C HIS A 12 -8.06 0.16 7.71
N GLY A 13 -7.30 -0.75 7.11
CA GLY A 13 -7.73 -1.57 5.97
C GLY A 13 -7.82 -0.76 4.69
N HIS A 14 -6.85 0.12 4.45
CA HIS A 14 -6.75 0.90 3.21
C HIS A 14 -6.32 0.07 1.99
N PHE A 15 -5.80 -1.14 2.22
CA PHE A 15 -5.22 -1.99 1.17
C PHE A 15 -6.03 -3.27 0.95
N LYS A 16 -5.91 -3.79 -0.27
CA LYS A 16 -6.33 -5.12 -0.70
C LYS A 16 -5.11 -5.89 -1.17
N VAL A 17 -5.04 -7.18 -0.84
CA VAL A 17 -4.05 -8.10 -1.40
C VAL A 17 -4.82 -9.15 -2.19
N ASN A 18 -4.52 -9.28 -3.47
CA ASN A 18 -5.22 -10.20 -4.39
C ASN A 18 -6.75 -10.05 -4.34
N GLY A 19 -7.24 -8.80 -4.31
CA GLY A 19 -8.66 -8.47 -4.25
C GLY A 19 -9.33 -8.59 -2.87
N ARG A 20 -8.66 -9.18 -1.87
CA ARG A 20 -9.18 -9.30 -0.50
C ARG A 20 -8.70 -8.15 0.37
N ARG A 21 -9.59 -7.54 1.15
CA ARG A 21 -9.23 -6.47 2.10
C ARG A 21 -8.35 -7.04 3.21
N VAL A 22 -7.24 -6.37 3.49
CA VAL A 22 -6.28 -6.78 4.53
C VAL A 22 -6.13 -5.66 5.54
N ASN A 23 -6.17 -6.01 6.83
CA ASN A 23 -6.01 -5.08 7.95
C ASN A 23 -4.91 -5.49 8.95
N ILE A 24 -4.06 -6.47 8.59
CA ILE A 24 -3.02 -7.03 9.47
C ILE A 24 -1.64 -6.52 9.02
N PRO A 25 -0.98 -5.61 9.76
CA PRO A 25 0.31 -5.05 9.35
C PRO A 25 1.50 -6.01 9.41
N SER A 26 1.32 -7.17 10.05
CA SER A 26 2.31 -8.25 10.13
C SER A 26 2.07 -9.36 9.10
N MET A 27 1.14 -9.17 8.16
CA MET A 27 0.82 -10.19 7.16
C MET A 27 2.04 -10.47 6.27
N PRO A 28 2.46 -11.74 6.13
CA PRO A 28 3.51 -12.10 5.18
C PRO A 28 3.00 -11.94 3.74
N VAL A 29 3.83 -11.33 2.90
CA VAL A 29 3.58 -11.16 1.46
C VAL A 29 4.45 -12.15 0.70
N LYS A 30 3.89 -12.78 -0.33
CA LYS A 30 4.61 -13.72 -1.21
C LYS A 30 4.95 -13.06 -2.54
N LEU A 31 5.93 -13.65 -3.24
CA LEU A 31 6.24 -13.26 -4.61
C LEU A 31 5.00 -13.42 -5.49
N GLY A 32 4.68 -12.38 -6.26
CA GLY A 32 3.51 -12.34 -7.14
C GLY A 32 2.22 -11.80 -6.51
N ASP A 33 2.20 -11.51 -5.20
CA ASP A 33 1.05 -10.88 -4.57
C ASP A 33 0.83 -9.46 -5.12
N LYS A 34 -0.42 -9.16 -5.49
CA LYS A 34 -0.83 -7.85 -5.97
C LYS A 34 -1.43 -7.04 -4.82
N ILE A 35 -0.76 -5.95 -4.45
CA ILE A 35 -1.22 -5.02 -3.42
C ILE A 35 -1.88 -3.82 -4.11
N GLU A 36 -3.14 -3.58 -3.78
CA GLU A 36 -3.94 -2.51 -4.37
C GLU A 36 -4.54 -1.63 -3.29
N LEU A 37 -4.71 -0.33 -3.58
CA LEU A 37 -5.44 0.56 -2.70
C LEU A 37 -6.95 0.34 -2.85
N LEU A 38 -7.67 0.38 -1.73
CA LEU A 38 -9.14 0.36 -1.76
C LEU A 38 -9.65 1.59 -2.54
N ASP A 39 -10.65 1.41 -3.40
CA ASP A 39 -11.14 2.48 -4.28
C ASP A 39 -11.64 3.71 -3.50
N LYS A 40 -12.30 3.47 -2.36
CA LYS A 40 -12.73 4.53 -1.43
C LYS A 40 -11.57 5.32 -0.85
N CYS A 41 -10.38 4.71 -0.78
CA CYS A 41 -9.21 5.30 -0.18
C CYS A 41 -8.34 6.09 -1.18
N LYS A 42 -8.53 5.89 -2.49
CA LYS A 42 -7.70 6.53 -3.54
C LYS A 42 -7.80 8.05 -3.52
N ASN A 43 -8.96 8.59 -3.12
CA ASN A 43 -9.21 10.02 -3.08
C ASN A 43 -8.79 10.71 -1.77
N PHE A 44 -8.21 9.98 -0.81
CA PHE A 44 -7.76 10.64 0.43
C PHE A 44 -6.53 11.53 0.15
N PRO A 45 -6.49 12.75 0.72
CA PRO A 45 -5.35 13.67 0.61
C PRO A 45 -4.02 13.05 1.05
N LEU A 46 -4.10 12.05 1.93
CA LEU A 46 -2.98 11.27 2.43
C LEU A 46 -2.14 10.59 1.33
N TYR A 47 -2.76 10.28 0.19
CA TYR A 47 -2.10 9.66 -0.96
C TYR A 47 -1.72 10.67 -2.05
N SER A 48 -1.93 11.97 -1.81
CA SER A 48 -1.43 13.00 -2.71
C SER A 48 0.11 12.97 -2.73
N GLY A 49 0.69 12.87 -3.92
CA GLY A 49 2.15 12.81 -4.11
C GLY A 49 2.78 11.42 -4.11
N LEU A 50 2.00 10.34 -4.23
CA LEU A 50 2.53 8.98 -4.45
C LEU A 50 3.46 8.88 -5.69
N GLU A 51 3.28 9.76 -6.67
CA GLU A 51 4.11 9.85 -7.89
C GLU A 51 5.60 10.04 -7.58
N LYS A 52 5.92 10.76 -6.49
CA LYS A 52 7.32 11.04 -6.07
C LYS A 52 8.02 9.83 -5.44
N LEU A 53 7.31 8.75 -5.15
CA LEU A 53 7.86 7.55 -4.49
C LEU A 53 8.40 6.50 -5.46
N LYS A 54 8.19 6.67 -6.78
CA LYS A 54 8.76 5.77 -7.80
C LYS A 54 10.28 5.68 -7.70
N ASP A 55 10.95 6.81 -7.44
CA ASP A 55 12.42 6.89 -7.37
C ASP A 55 13.01 6.21 -6.13
N TYR A 56 12.21 6.03 -5.07
CA TYR A 56 12.66 5.46 -3.78
C TYR A 56 12.30 3.98 -3.62
N SER A 57 11.72 3.36 -4.66
CA SER A 57 11.26 1.97 -4.60
C SER A 57 12.43 0.99 -4.79
N PRO A 58 12.56 -0.06 -3.95
CA PRO A 58 13.61 -1.05 -4.12
C PRO A 58 13.40 -1.88 -5.39
N LYS A 59 14.49 -2.38 -5.99
CA LYS A 59 14.50 -3.08 -7.30
C LYS A 59 13.53 -4.27 -7.42
N TRP A 60 13.19 -4.91 -6.30
CA TRP A 60 12.30 -6.07 -6.24
C TRP A 60 10.81 -5.71 -6.17
N LEU A 61 10.47 -4.43 -6.03
CA LEU A 61 9.09 -3.96 -5.91
C LEU A 61 8.72 -3.14 -7.16
N LYS A 62 7.67 -3.58 -7.85
CA LYS A 62 7.09 -2.84 -8.98
C LYS A 62 5.93 -1.99 -8.49
N VAL A 63 5.96 -0.70 -8.81
CA VAL A 63 4.87 0.25 -8.51
C VAL A 63 4.17 0.63 -9.80
N ASP A 64 2.95 0.13 -9.97
CA ASP A 64 2.02 0.57 -11.02
C ASP A 64 1.04 1.58 -10.37
N LEU A 65 1.10 2.84 -10.81
CA LEU A 65 0.24 3.95 -10.34
C LEU A 65 -1.04 4.04 -11.18
#